data_AF-A0A942MLQ1-F1
#
_entry.id   AF-A0A942MLQ1-F1
#
_cell.length_a   1.000
_cell.length_b   1.000
_cell.length_c   1.000
_cell.angle_alpha   90.00
_cell.angle_beta   90.00
_cell.angle_gamma   90.00
#
_symmetry.space_group_name_H-M   'P 1'
#
loop_
_entity.id
_entity.type
_entity.pdbx_description
1 polymer ?
#
loop_
_entity_poly.entity_id
_entity_poly.type
_entity_poly.pdbx_seq_one_letter_code
_entity_poly.pdbx_strand_id
1 'polypeptide(L)' 'MNIPEYLTKMDKTHLSVVDLREDTSAENRNYWLSKTPTERFIALELLRQQLYGYDSTTERMEKVIEVVDSDLNNS' A
#
# COMPACT_ATOMS: atom_id res chain seq x y z
N MET A 1 -8.89 26.88 4.76
CA MET A 1 -7.49 26.53 4.46
C MET A 1 -7.50 25.77 3.14
N ASN A 2 -6.76 26.22 2.12
CA ASN A 2 -6.72 25.55 0.81
C ASN A 2 -5.70 24.42 0.91
N ILE A 3 -6.15 23.17 0.94
CA ILE A 3 -5.25 22.01 1.04
C ILE A 3 -4.78 21.68 -0.38
N PRO A 4 -3.46 21.64 -0.62
CA PRO A 4 -2.93 21.25 -1.93
C PRO A 4 -3.46 19.87 -2.37
N GLU A 5 -3.85 19.76 -3.63
CA GLU A 5 -4.48 18.55 -4.18
C GLU A 5 -3.63 17.29 -3.99
N TYR A 6 -2.29 17.43 -4.01
CA TYR A 6 -1.35 16.33 -3.77
C TYR A 6 -1.40 15.77 -2.33
N LEU A 7 -1.86 16.55 -1.35
CA LEU A 7 -2.10 16.04 0.01
C LEU A 7 -3.44 15.31 0.14
N THR A 8 -4.33 15.46 -0.85
CA THR A 8 -5.68 14.87 -0.82
C THR A 8 -5.80 13.64 -1.72
N LYS A 9 -4.82 13.43 -2.61
CA LYS A 9 -4.86 12.37 -3.62
C LYS A 9 -3.59 11.52 -3.56
N MET A 10 -3.77 10.25 -3.19
CA MET A 10 -2.71 9.25 -3.26
C MET A 10 -2.28 9.03 -4.72
N ASP A 11 -0.98 8.99 -4.95
CA ASP A 11 -0.41 8.53 -6.22
C ASP A 11 -0.60 7.00 -6.34
N LYS A 12 -1.39 6.59 -7.33
CA LYS A 12 -1.75 5.19 -7.58
C LYS A 12 -0.93 4.55 -8.71
N THR A 13 0.02 5.27 -9.30
CA THR A 13 0.80 4.80 -10.48
C THR A 13 1.69 3.59 -10.17
N HIS A 14 1.99 3.36 -8.89
CA HIS A 14 2.78 2.23 -8.41
C HIS A 14 1.95 1.11 -7.76
N LEU A 15 0.62 1.14 -7.87
CA LEU A 15 -0.27 0.10 -7.35
C LEU A 15 -0.59 -0.94 -8.44
N SER A 16 -0.59 -2.22 -8.07
CA SER A 16 -1.02 -3.33 -8.91
C SER A 16 -2.12 -4.15 -8.22
N VAL A 17 -3.02 -4.73 -9.01
CA VAL A 17 -4.03 -5.69 -8.54
C VAL A 17 -3.45 -7.09 -8.75
N VAL A 18 -3.43 -7.90 -7.69
CA VAL A 18 -2.87 -9.26 -7.69
C VAL A 18 -3.89 -10.25 -7.15
N ASP A 19 -3.85 -11.50 -7.61
CA ASP A 19 -4.64 -12.57 -6.99
C ASP A 19 -4.04 -12.89 -5.61
N LEU A 20 -4.89 -12.95 -4.58
CA LEU A 20 -4.49 -13.32 -3.22
C LEU A 20 -3.91 -14.73 -3.12
N ARG A 21 -4.19 -15.60 -4.08
CA ARG A 21 -3.68 -16.98 -4.15
C ARG A 21 -2.33 -17.09 -4.88
N GLU A 22 -1.91 -16.02 -5.56
CA GLU A 22 -0.66 -15.99 -6.31
C GLU A 22 0.53 -15.64 -5.39
N ASP A 23 1.66 -16.33 -5.59
CA ASP A 23 2.89 -15.99 -4.88
C ASP A 23 3.56 -14.75 -5.50
N THR A 24 3.28 -13.60 -4.89
CA THR A 24 3.87 -12.30 -5.29
C THR A 24 5.23 -12.04 -4.66
N SER A 25 5.83 -13.01 -3.95
CA SER A 25 7.09 -12.81 -3.23
C SER A 25 8.25 -12.44 -4.17
N ALA A 26 8.27 -12.97 -5.39
CA ALA A 26 9.30 -12.66 -6.38
C ALA A 26 9.21 -11.21 -6.88
N GLU A 27 8.02 -10.74 -7.23
CA GLU A 27 7.77 -9.38 -7.68
C GLU A 27 8.06 -8.35 -6.58
N ASN A 28 7.61 -8.65 -5.35
CA ASN A 28 7.91 -7.84 -4.17
C ASN A 28 9.42 -7.68 -3.96
N ARG A 29 10.19 -8.77 -4.05
CA ARG A 29 11.66 -8.71 -3.96
C ARG A 29 12.26 -7.85 -5.06
N ASN A 30 11.83 -8.05 -6.31
CA ASN A 30 12.35 -7.29 -7.45
C ASN A 30 12.06 -5.79 -7.31
N TYR A 31 10.87 -5.42 -6.83
CA TYR A 31 10.52 -4.03 -6.54
C TYR A 31 11.49 -3.42 -5.53
N TRP A 32 11.72 -4.07 -4.39
CA TRP A 32 12.62 -3.55 -3.37
C TRP A 32 14.07 -3.50 -3.84
N LEU A 33 14.52 -4.45 -4.65
CA LEU A 33 15.85 -4.43 -5.25
C LEU A 33 16.04 -3.33 -6.31
N SER A 34 14.94 -2.85 -6.94
CA SER A 34 14.98 -1.70 -7.85
C SER A 34 15.21 -0.36 -7.14
N LYS A 35 14.98 -0.30 -5.82
CA LYS A 35 15.13 0.91 -5.02
C LYS A 35 16.55 1.05 -4.45
N THR A 36 16.97 2.29 -4.27
CA THR A 36 18.25 2.60 -3.63
C THR A 36 18.26 2.14 -2.16
N PRO A 37 19.44 1.88 -1.57
CA PRO A 37 19.54 1.59 -0.13
C PRO A 37 18.89 2.66 0.75
N THR A 38 19.03 3.93 0.40
CA THR A 38 18.45 5.05 1.13
C THR A 38 16.92 5.01 1.13
N GLU A 39 16.29 4.80 -0.04
CA GLU A 39 14.83 4.70 -0.14
C GLU A 39 14.27 3.54 0.70
N ARG A 40 14.96 2.39 0.69
CA ARG A 40 14.58 1.25 1.53
C ARG A 40 14.68 1.56 3.02
N PHE A 41 15.72 2.27 3.44
CA PHE A 41 15.90 2.66 4.83
C PHE A 41 14.80 3.63 5.29
N ILE A 42 14.44 4.60 4.44
CA ILE A 42 13.33 5.52 4.70
C ILE A 42 12.02 4.75 4.83
N ALA A 43 11.74 3.82 3.92
CA ALA A 43 10.53 3.00 3.99
C ALA A 43 10.46 2.17 5.29
N LEU A 44 11.59 1.58 5.72
CA LEU A 44 11.67 0.86 6.98
C LEU A 44 11.44 1.76 8.20
N GLU A 45 11.97 2.98 8.21
CA GLU A 45 11.76 3.92 9.31
C GLU A 45 10.30 4.37 9.39
N LEU A 46 9.63 4.58 8.25
CA LEU A 46 8.19 4.86 8.22
C LEU A 46 7.38 3.69 8.82
N LEU A 47 7.68 2.45 8.43
CA LEU A 47 7.03 1.27 9.00
C LEU A 47 7.29 1.14 10.50
N ARG A 48 8.52 1.44 10.95
CA ARG A 48 8.89 1.46 12.37
C ARG A 48 8.04 2.48 13.12
N GLN A 49 7.96 3.72 12.63
CA GLN A 49 7.19 4.79 13.28
C GLN A 49 5.70 4.44 13.38
N GLN A 50 5.12 3.88 12.33
CA GLN A 50 3.74 3.40 12.31
C GLN A 50 3.49 2.28 13.33
N LEU A 51 4.37 1.27 13.38
CA LEU A 51 4.21 0.13 14.29
C LEU A 51 4.29 0.53 15.76
N TYR A 52 5.13 1.50 16.09
CA TYR A 52 5.36 1.96 17.47
C TYR A 52 4.54 3.20 17.84
N GLY A 53 3.67 3.71 16.96
CA GLY A 53 2.74 4.79 17.28
C GLY A 53 3.40 6.15 17.52
N TYR A 54 4.54 6.42 16.87
CA TYR A 54 5.22 7.72 16.99
C TYR A 54 4.44 8.87 16.34
N ASP A 55 3.54 8.56 15.40
CA ASP A 55 2.68 9.52 14.74
C ASP A 55 1.21 9.10 14.88
N SER A 56 0.42 9.92 15.59
CA SER A 56 -1.01 9.69 15.83
C SER A 56 -1.90 10.14 14.66
N THR A 57 -1.33 10.68 13.58
CA THR A 57 -2.10 11.07 12.38
C THR A 57 -2.35 9.93 11.41
N THR A 58 -1.67 8.79 11.58
CA THR A 58 -2.16 7.52 11.04
C THR A 58 -3.18 6.97 12.03
N GLU A 59 -4.39 7.52 12.03
CA GLU A 59 -5.57 6.71 12.34
C GLU A 59 -5.41 5.45 11.49
N ARG A 60 -5.05 4.36 12.18
CA ARG A 60 -4.72 3.03 11.66
C ARG A 60 -5.42 2.81 10.32
N MET A 61 -4.65 2.74 9.22
CA MET A 61 -5.15 2.60 7.85
C MET A 61 -6.35 1.65 7.85
N GLU A 62 -7.56 2.19 7.68
CA GLU A 62 -8.77 1.39 7.79
C GLU A 62 -8.74 0.36 6.67
N LYS A 63 -8.60 -0.92 7.04
CA LYS A 63 -8.70 -2.01 6.08
C LYS A 63 -10.18 -2.20 5.76
N VAL A 64 -10.64 -1.58 4.67
CA VAL A 64 -11.94 -1.90 4.09
C VAL A 64 -11.77 -3.17 3.25
N ILE A 65 -12.31 -4.27 3.75
CA ILE A 65 -12.40 -5.53 3.01
C ILE A 65 -13.82 -5.59 2.45
N GLU A 66 -13.96 -5.41 1.14
CA GLU A 66 -15.22 -5.60 0.43
C GLU A 66 -15.22 -6.99 -0.21
N VAL A 67 -16.18 -7.83 0.16
CA VAL A 67 -16.40 -9.15 -0.46
C VAL A 67 -17.43 -8.95 -1.57
N VAL A 68 -17.01 -9.10 -2.82
CA VAL A 68 -17.91 -9.11 -3.97
C VAL A 68 -18.27 -10.56 -4.25
N ASP A 69 -19.52 -10.94 -3.94
CA ASP A 69 -20.07 -12.21 -4.40
C ASP A 69 -20.21 -12.17 -5.92
N SER A 70 -19.49 -13.07 -6.59
CA SER A 70 -19.69 -13.30 -8.01
C SER A 70 -20.87 -14.24 -8.16
N ASP A 71 -22.08 -13.69 -8.21
CA ASP A 71 -23.24 -14.45 -8.64
C ASP A 71 -22.97 -14.98 -10.06
N LEU A 72 -22.80 -16.29 -10.13
CA LEU A 72 -22.79 -17.07 -11.36
C LEU A 72 -24.05 -16.76 -12.16
N ASN A 73 -23.96 -15.87 -13.15
CA ASN A 73 -24.94 -15.76 -14.23
C ASN A 73 -24.35 -14.99 -15.40
N ASN A 74 -23.70 -15.71 -16.32
CA ASN A 74 -24.00 -15.49 -17.72
C ASN A 74 -23.96 -16.81 -18.49
N SER A 75 -25.07 -17.03 -19.18
CA SER A 75 -25.43 -18.16 -20.06
C SER A 75 -24.38 -18.53 -21.10
#